data_AF-A0A9P6P1U4-F1
#
_entry.id   AF-A0A9P6P1U4-F1
#
_cell.length_a   1.000
_cell.length_b   1.000
_cell.length_c   1.000
_cell.angle_alpha   90.00
_cell.angle_beta   90.00
_cell.angle_gamma   90.00
#
_symmetry.space_group_name_H-M   'P 1'
#
loop_
_entity.id
_entity.type
_entity.pdbx_description
1 polymer ?
#
loop_
_entity_poly.entity_id
_entity_poly.type
_entity_poly.pdbx_seq_one_letter_code
_entity_poly.pdbx_strand_id
1 'polypeptide(L)'
;MESLNQTLFLLLNASALSPAMYALMRFCANALIWAMPATLIVGWLRVPARATAGTDATRTRACRSHFVEAALAAALGLTLAQVIGAIWPHPRPFAIGLGHQWIPHANDPSLPSDHTTLAFSVACSLLLHAGTRVPGRVLALAALMVGWARIYAGLHFPLDVGCGMLLGGASAMLATRLAPSIVPPLLRGVEPAYRYLCAPLIRRGWAVA
;
A
#
# COMPACT_ATOMS: atom_id res chain seq x y z
N MET A 1 13.50 -8.07 23.25
CA MET A 1 12.79 -7.44 22.10
C MET A 1 11.39 -7.01 22.49
N GLU A 2 10.59 -7.87 23.14
CA GLU A 2 9.20 -7.53 23.53
C GLU A 2 9.11 -6.31 24.47
N SER A 3 9.95 -6.22 25.50
CA SER A 3 9.99 -5.06 26.40
C SER A 3 10.29 -3.75 25.67
N LEU A 4 11.22 -3.77 24.70
CA LEU A 4 11.51 -2.62 23.85
C LEU A 4 10.29 -2.24 23.00
N ASN A 5 9.60 -3.22 22.41
CA ASN A 5 8.44 -3.01 21.56
C ASN A 5 7.28 -2.34 22.33
N GLN A 6 7.03 -2.82 23.55
CA GLN A 6 6.01 -2.27 24.46
C GLN A 6 6.39 -0.88 24.96
N THR A 7 7.66 -0.64 25.33
CA THR A 7 8.14 0.69 25.74
C THR A 7 7.98 1.69 24.60
N LEU A 8 8.41 1.35 23.39
CA LEU A 8 8.26 2.22 22.22
C LEU A 8 6.78 2.46 21.90
N PHE A 9 5.93 1.44 22.03
CA PHE A 9 4.50 1.60 21.88
C PHE A 9 3.92 2.59 22.89
N LEU A 10 4.22 2.47 24.18
CA LEU A 10 3.71 3.38 25.21
C LEU A 10 4.19 4.83 25.03
N LEU A 11 5.39 5.03 24.47
CA LEU A 11 5.89 6.37 24.12
C LEU A 11 5.14 7.00 22.94
N LEU A 12 4.61 6.19 22.04
CA LEU A 12 3.97 6.65 20.80
C LEU A 12 2.46 6.61 20.86
N ASN A 13 1.85 5.71 21.63
CA ASN A 13 0.40 5.57 21.73
C ASN A 13 -0.20 6.81 22.42
N ALA A 14 -1.30 7.31 21.86
CA ALA A 14 -1.93 8.51 22.37
C ALA A 14 -2.61 8.25 23.72
N SER A 15 -2.21 8.97 24.77
CA SER A 15 -2.89 8.96 26.07
C SER A 15 -4.09 9.90 26.13
N ALA A 16 -4.06 11.00 25.38
CA ALA A 16 -5.15 11.96 25.24
C ALA A 16 -5.13 12.61 23.85
N LEU A 17 -6.30 12.90 23.30
CA LEU A 17 -6.44 13.46 21.94
C LEU A 17 -7.38 14.66 21.92
N SER A 18 -6.95 15.74 21.27
CA SER A 18 -7.87 16.78 20.84
C SER A 18 -8.76 16.27 19.69
N PRO A 19 -9.96 16.84 19.45
CA PRO A 19 -10.81 16.44 18.34
C PRO A 19 -10.10 16.47 16.98
N ALA A 20 -9.25 17.49 16.76
CA ALA A 20 -8.46 17.63 15.54
C ALA A 20 -7.42 16.50 15.38
N MET A 21 -6.71 16.15 16.46
CA MET A 21 -5.72 15.07 16.41
C MET A 21 -6.39 13.70 16.23
N TYR A 22 -7.53 13.47 16.87
CA TYR A 22 -8.33 12.27 16.65
C TYR A 22 -8.77 12.14 15.18
N ALA A 23 -9.24 13.24 14.57
CA ALA A 23 -9.62 13.27 13.17
C ALA A 23 -8.43 12.97 12.24
N LEU A 24 -7.27 13.58 12.49
CA LEU A 24 -6.04 13.35 11.72
C LEU A 24 -5.58 11.89 11.83
N MET A 25 -5.49 11.36 13.04
CA MET A 25 -5.13 9.97 13.30
C MET A 25 -6.09 9.01 12.57
N ARG A 26 -7.40 9.21 12.70
CA ARG A 26 -8.41 8.38 12.05
C ARG A 26 -8.32 8.46 10.52
N PHE A 27 -8.09 9.65 9.97
CA PHE A 27 -7.86 9.84 8.53
C PHE A 27 -6.63 9.05 8.06
N CYS A 28 -5.50 9.22 8.73
CA CYS A 28 -4.25 8.51 8.39
C CYS A 28 -4.37 6.99 8.56
N ALA A 29 -5.06 6.52 9.60
CA ALA A 29 -5.20 5.08 9.88
C ALA A 29 -6.15 4.36 8.91
N ASN A 30 -7.24 5.01 8.45
CA ASN A 30 -8.32 4.33 7.71
C ASN A 30 -8.61 4.90 6.32
N ALA A 31 -8.48 6.22 6.12
CA ALA A 31 -8.83 6.86 4.84
C ALA A 31 -7.62 6.91 3.89
N LEU A 32 -6.44 7.25 4.41
CA LEU A 32 -5.23 7.45 3.62
C LEU A 32 -4.78 6.19 2.87
N ILE A 33 -5.10 5.00 3.39
CA ILE A 33 -4.79 3.71 2.73
C ILE A 33 -5.46 3.59 1.35
N TRP A 34 -6.61 4.25 1.13
CA TRP A 34 -7.31 4.26 -0.16
C TRP A 34 -6.56 5.02 -1.25
N ALA A 35 -5.58 5.84 -0.89
CA ALA A 35 -4.69 6.48 -1.87
C ALA A 35 -3.90 5.45 -2.68
N MET A 36 -3.62 4.27 -2.12
CA MET A 36 -2.87 3.20 -2.79
C MET A 36 -3.64 2.67 -4.02
N PRO A 37 -4.82 2.03 -3.88
CA PRO A 37 -5.59 1.56 -5.03
C PRO A 37 -6.04 2.70 -5.94
N ALA A 38 -6.39 3.88 -5.39
CA ALA A 38 -6.78 5.03 -6.21
C ALA A 38 -5.65 5.46 -7.15
N THR A 39 -4.40 5.51 -6.66
CA THR A 39 -3.24 5.86 -7.50
C THR A 39 -2.97 4.81 -8.57
N LEU A 40 -3.13 3.53 -8.25
CA LEU A 40 -2.97 2.45 -9.23
C LEU A 40 -4.01 2.54 -10.35
N ILE A 41 -5.29 2.77 -10.00
CA ILE A 41 -6.38 2.92 -10.97
C ILE A 41 -6.18 4.18 -11.80
N VAL A 42 -5.98 5.34 -11.17
CA VAL A 42 -5.80 6.61 -11.88
C VAL A 42 -4.54 6.59 -12.75
N GLY A 43 -3.44 6.04 -12.25
CA GLY A 43 -2.18 5.91 -12.98
C GLY A 43 -2.29 4.98 -14.19
N TRP A 44 -3.05 3.88 -14.06
CA TRP A 44 -3.38 3.00 -15.17
C TRP A 44 -4.24 3.69 -16.26
N LEU A 45 -5.25 4.46 -15.82
CA LEU A 45 -6.16 5.17 -16.72
C LEU A 45 -5.49 6.37 -17.42
N ARG A 46 -4.63 7.09 -16.68
CA ARG A 46 -4.06 8.40 -17.06
C ARG A 46 -2.54 8.37 -17.15
N VAL A 47 -1.98 7.32 -17.77
CA VAL A 47 -0.53 7.20 -18.02
C VAL A 47 0.06 8.58 -18.36
N PRO A 48 1.00 9.11 -17.55
CA PRO A 48 1.35 10.53 -17.60
C PRO A 48 1.71 11.00 -19.00
N ALA A 49 1.14 12.13 -19.41
CA ALA A 49 1.26 12.68 -20.77
C ALA A 49 2.71 12.90 -21.27
N ARG A 50 3.69 12.95 -20.35
CA ARG A 50 5.12 13.00 -20.69
C ARG A 50 5.66 11.71 -21.32
N ALA A 51 4.98 10.58 -21.15
CA ALA A 51 5.28 9.32 -21.84
C ALA A 51 4.58 9.20 -23.20
N THR A 52 3.63 10.08 -23.52
CA THR A 52 2.76 10.01 -24.70
C THR A 52 3.01 11.11 -25.72
N ALA A 53 4.06 11.92 -25.57
CA ALA A 53 4.51 12.83 -26.61
C ALA A 53 5.17 12.02 -27.75
N GLY A 54 4.36 11.61 -28.74
CA GLY A 54 4.73 10.69 -29.82
C GLY A 54 4.28 9.27 -29.50
N THR A 55 3.05 8.92 -29.87
CA THR A 55 2.35 7.67 -29.53
C THR A 55 3.07 6.42 -30.03
N ASP A 56 3.90 5.82 -29.19
CA ASP A 56 4.28 4.42 -29.30
C ASP A 56 3.47 3.61 -28.28
N ALA A 57 2.55 2.78 -28.77
CA ALA A 57 1.69 1.90 -27.95
C ALA A 57 2.53 1.04 -26.98
N THR A 58 3.78 0.75 -27.36
CA THR A 58 4.76 0.02 -26.55
C THR A 58 5.11 0.76 -25.26
N ARG A 59 5.31 2.09 -25.30
CA ARG A 59 5.66 2.90 -24.11
C ARG A 59 4.49 3.03 -23.15
N THR A 60 3.28 3.21 -23.67
CA THR A 60 2.05 3.28 -22.85
C THR A 60 1.84 1.96 -22.10
N ARG A 61 2.03 0.83 -22.79
CA ARG A 61 1.93 -0.50 -22.22
C ARG A 61 2.99 -0.76 -21.15
N ALA A 62 4.22 -0.33 -21.38
CA ALA A 62 5.29 -0.40 -20.39
C ALA A 62 5.03 0.48 -19.15
N CYS A 63 4.40 1.65 -19.29
CA CYS A 63 4.01 2.43 -18.10
C CYS A 63 2.89 1.76 -17.31
N ARG A 64 1.90 1.19 -18.03
CA ARG A 64 0.79 0.43 -17.45
C ARG A 64 1.25 -0.80 -16.66
N SER A 65 2.28 -1.50 -17.16
CA SER A 65 2.82 -2.69 -16.47
C SER A 65 3.31 -2.38 -15.07
N HIS A 66 3.87 -1.19 -14.80
CA HIS A 66 4.36 -0.83 -13.46
C HIS A 66 3.23 -0.70 -12.43
N PHE A 67 2.04 -0.23 -12.83
CA PHE A 67 0.90 -0.15 -11.91
C PHE A 67 0.31 -1.54 -11.60
N VAL A 68 0.34 -2.45 -12.57
CA VAL A 68 -0.04 -3.86 -12.38
C VAL A 68 0.98 -4.59 -11.54
N GLU A 69 2.27 -4.34 -11.75
CA GLU A 69 3.34 -4.85 -10.89
C GLU A 69 3.18 -4.39 -9.44
N ALA A 70 2.81 -3.13 -9.21
CA ALA A 70 2.56 -2.64 -7.86
C ALA A 70 1.33 -3.30 -7.20
N ALA A 71 0.29 -3.62 -7.98
CA ALA A 71 -0.84 -4.42 -7.49
C ALA A 71 -0.41 -5.86 -7.14
N LEU A 72 0.43 -6.48 -7.98
CA LEU A 72 1.02 -7.80 -7.72
C LEU A 72 1.88 -7.77 -6.43
N ALA A 73 2.69 -6.72 -6.25
CA ALA A 73 3.49 -6.54 -5.04
C ALA A 73 2.62 -6.49 -3.78
N ALA A 74 1.51 -5.75 -3.82
CA ALA A 74 0.57 -5.67 -2.71
C ALA A 74 -0.09 -7.03 -2.42
N ALA A 75 -0.52 -7.75 -3.45
CA ALA A 75 -1.10 -9.08 -3.30
C ALA A 75 -0.11 -10.08 -2.69
N LEU A 76 1.14 -10.09 -3.16
CA LEU A 76 2.22 -10.91 -2.60
C LEU A 76 2.51 -10.55 -1.14
N GLY A 77 2.64 -9.25 -0.85
CA GLY A 77 2.92 -8.77 0.51
C GLY A 77 1.83 -9.16 1.50
N LEU A 78 0.56 -8.94 1.15
CA LEU A 78 -0.56 -9.36 1.99
C LEU A 78 -0.63 -10.86 2.16
N THR A 79 -0.41 -11.64 1.09
CA THR A 79 -0.41 -13.11 1.18
C THR A 79 0.66 -13.59 2.16
N LEU A 80 1.88 -13.04 2.05
CA LEU A 80 2.98 -13.37 2.96
C LEU A 80 2.69 -12.90 4.39
N ALA A 81 2.07 -11.73 4.57
CA ALA A 81 1.66 -11.23 5.89
C ALA A 81 0.67 -12.18 6.57
N GLN A 82 -0.33 -12.67 5.83
CA GLN A 82 -1.30 -13.63 6.34
C GLN A 82 -0.65 -14.97 6.70
N VAL A 83 0.30 -15.45 5.90
CA VAL A 83 1.09 -16.65 6.23
C VAL A 83 1.91 -16.45 7.51
N ILE A 84 2.58 -15.30 7.65
CA ILE A 84 3.35 -14.98 8.85
C ILE A 84 2.43 -14.89 10.07
N GLY A 85 1.30 -14.21 9.97
CA GLY A 85 0.34 -14.07 11.07
C GLY A 85 -0.29 -15.41 11.49
N ALA A 86 -0.47 -16.34 10.55
CA ALA A 86 -0.96 -17.69 10.84
C ALA A 86 0.09 -18.57 11.54
N ILE A 87 1.37 -18.42 11.19
CA ILE A 87 2.47 -19.21 11.78
C ILE A 87 2.92 -18.60 13.13
N TRP A 88 2.87 -17.28 13.27
CA TRP A 88 3.34 -16.54 14.43
C TRP A 88 2.28 -15.52 14.90
N PRO A 89 1.19 -15.98 15.53
CA PRO A 89 0.15 -15.09 16.04
C PRO A 89 0.70 -14.27 17.21
N HIS A 90 0.89 -12.97 16.98
CA HIS A 90 1.30 -12.00 17.99
C HIS A 90 0.09 -11.14 18.40
N PRO A 91 -0.22 -10.99 19.70
CA PRO A 91 -1.40 -10.25 20.13
C PRO A 91 -1.22 -8.74 19.91
N ARG A 92 -2.31 -8.03 19.59
CA ARG A 92 -2.30 -6.57 19.47
C ARG A 92 -2.14 -5.88 20.84
N PRO A 93 -1.67 -4.63 20.90
CA PRO A 93 -1.53 -3.91 22.17
C PRO A 93 -2.83 -3.87 22.99
N PHE A 94 -3.96 -3.56 22.35
CA PHE A 94 -5.26 -3.51 23.03
C PHE A 94 -5.74 -4.89 23.53
N ALA A 95 -5.34 -5.98 22.86
CA ALA A 95 -5.76 -7.33 23.22
C ALA A 95 -5.15 -7.80 24.56
N ILE A 96 -4.02 -7.20 24.95
CA ILE A 96 -3.36 -7.42 26.24
C ILE A 96 -3.61 -6.27 27.24
N GLY A 97 -4.52 -5.34 26.91
CA GLY A 97 -4.82 -4.19 27.76
C GLY A 97 -3.71 -3.13 27.83
N LEU A 98 -2.82 -3.07 26.84
CA LEU A 98 -1.71 -2.11 26.80
C LEU A 98 -2.09 -0.85 26.02
N GLY A 99 -1.99 0.31 26.68
CA GLY A 99 -2.30 1.62 26.10
C GLY A 99 -3.79 1.84 25.81
N HIS A 100 -4.09 2.83 24.97
CA HIS A 100 -5.44 3.22 24.59
C HIS A 100 -5.76 2.82 23.15
N GLN A 101 -6.88 2.10 22.99
CA GLN A 101 -7.47 1.77 21.69
C GLN A 101 -8.45 2.87 21.27
N TRP A 102 -8.06 3.71 20.32
CA TRP A 102 -8.90 4.81 19.83
C TRP A 102 -9.81 4.43 18.66
N ILE A 103 -9.51 3.30 18.00
CA ILE A 103 -10.26 2.79 16.85
C ILE A 103 -10.62 1.33 17.12
N PRO A 104 -11.92 0.94 17.07
CA PRO A 104 -12.32 -0.45 17.18
C PRO A 104 -11.66 -1.31 16.09
N HIS A 105 -11.18 -2.50 16.48
CA HIS A 105 -10.53 -3.44 15.57
C HIS A 105 -10.76 -4.87 16.04
N ALA A 106 -10.82 -5.81 15.09
CA ALA A 106 -10.84 -7.24 15.38
C ALA A 106 -9.58 -7.69 16.13
N ASN A 107 -9.73 -8.70 16.99
CA ASN A 107 -8.63 -9.33 17.72
C ASN A 107 -7.98 -10.44 16.86
N ASP A 108 -7.40 -10.04 15.74
CA ASP A 108 -6.60 -10.87 14.84
C ASP A 108 -5.09 -10.63 15.09
N PRO A 109 -4.19 -11.46 14.50
CA PRO A 109 -2.75 -11.28 14.66
C PRO A 109 -2.26 -9.87 14.33
N SER A 110 -1.37 -9.32 15.17
CA SER A 110 -0.81 -7.98 15.01
C SER A 110 0.35 -7.93 14.01
N LEU A 111 1.14 -9.00 13.92
CA LEU A 111 2.39 -9.04 13.17
C LEU A 111 2.22 -9.80 11.83
N PRO A 112 2.67 -9.23 10.70
CA PRO A 112 3.00 -7.83 10.46
C PRO A 112 1.74 -6.98 10.25
N SER A 113 1.88 -5.65 10.27
CA SER A 113 0.78 -4.75 9.91
C SER A 113 0.39 -4.89 8.44
N ASP A 114 -0.82 -5.38 8.16
CA ASP A 114 -1.37 -5.48 6.79
C ASP A 114 -1.43 -4.14 6.07
N HIS A 115 -1.90 -3.08 6.76
CA HIS A 115 -2.00 -1.73 6.19
C HIS A 115 -0.62 -1.20 5.80
N THR A 116 0.37 -1.40 6.67
CA THR A 116 1.75 -0.97 6.38
C THR A 116 2.35 -1.80 5.26
N THR A 117 2.12 -3.13 5.27
CA THR A 117 2.62 -4.04 4.24
C THR A 117 2.08 -3.66 2.86
N LEU A 118 0.76 -3.50 2.72
CA LEU A 118 0.12 -3.06 1.48
C LEU A 118 0.68 -1.71 1.00
N ALA A 119 0.70 -0.72 1.90
CA ALA A 119 1.12 0.63 1.55
C ALA A 119 2.59 0.67 1.08
N PHE A 120 3.48 -0.03 1.77
CA PHE A 120 4.89 -0.10 1.39
C PHE A 120 5.13 -0.96 0.14
N SER A 121 4.38 -2.05 -0.06
CA SER A 121 4.45 -2.82 -1.31
C SER A 121 4.16 -1.97 -2.53
N VAL A 122 3.08 -1.18 -2.49
CA VAL A 122 2.71 -0.28 -3.59
C VAL A 122 3.74 0.83 -3.77
N ALA A 123 4.07 1.54 -2.68
CA ALA A 123 5.00 2.66 -2.74
C ALA A 123 6.39 2.25 -3.25
N CYS A 124 6.96 1.17 -2.70
CA CYS A 124 8.27 0.66 -3.11
C CYS A 124 8.27 0.18 -4.56
N SER A 125 7.24 -0.56 -5.01
CA SER A 125 7.17 -1.01 -6.40
C SER A 125 7.18 0.17 -7.39
N LEU A 126 6.41 1.22 -7.11
CA LEU A 126 6.40 2.42 -7.97
C LEU A 126 7.73 3.20 -7.91
N LEU A 127 8.45 3.16 -6.81
CA LEU A 127 9.76 3.82 -6.66
C LEU A 127 10.88 3.14 -7.47
N LEU A 128 10.76 1.84 -7.74
CA LEU A 128 11.74 1.09 -8.54
C LEU A 128 11.79 1.57 -10.00
N HIS A 129 10.67 2.10 -10.51
CA HIS A 129 10.54 2.49 -11.92
C HIS A 129 10.57 4.00 -12.12
N ALA A 130 11.45 4.49 -13.01
CA ALA A 130 11.66 5.92 -13.24
C ALA A 130 10.37 6.70 -13.57
N GLY A 131 9.47 6.09 -14.37
CA GLY A 131 8.21 6.71 -14.79
C GLY A 131 7.17 6.89 -13.67
N THR A 132 7.31 6.20 -12.54
CA THR A 132 6.35 6.19 -11.43
C THR A 132 6.94 6.63 -10.10
N ARG A 133 8.18 7.15 -10.07
CA ARG A 133 8.85 7.58 -8.83
C ARG A 133 8.12 8.69 -8.10
N VAL A 134 7.52 9.64 -8.81
CA VAL A 134 6.81 10.77 -8.19
C VAL A 134 5.61 10.28 -7.36
N PRO A 135 4.63 9.54 -7.92
CA PRO A 135 3.57 8.95 -7.11
C PRO A 135 4.12 7.97 -6.06
N GLY A 136 5.18 7.21 -6.36
CA GLY A 136 5.84 6.35 -5.37
C GLY A 136 6.35 7.09 -4.13
N ARG A 137 6.97 8.26 -4.28
CA ARG A 137 7.45 9.09 -3.15
C ARG A 137 6.30 9.63 -2.30
N VAL A 138 5.24 10.11 -2.96
CA VAL A 138 4.05 10.61 -2.26
C VAL A 138 3.38 9.49 -1.46
N LEU A 139 3.24 8.30 -2.08
CA LEU A 139 2.69 7.14 -1.39
C LEU A 139 3.60 6.60 -0.29
N ALA A 140 4.93 6.69 -0.41
CA ALA A 140 5.84 6.30 0.66
C ALA A 140 5.67 7.20 1.90
N LEU A 141 5.51 8.51 1.71
CA LEU A 141 5.20 9.43 2.81
C LEU A 141 3.83 9.11 3.42
N ALA A 142 2.82 8.85 2.57
CA ALA A 142 1.51 8.44 3.04
C ALA A 142 1.58 7.12 3.83
N ALA A 143 2.37 6.14 3.38
CA ALA A 143 2.56 4.85 4.04
C ALA A 143 3.21 5.00 5.43
N LEU A 144 4.17 5.91 5.58
CA LEU A 144 4.74 6.25 6.88
C LEU A 144 3.67 6.84 7.82
N MET A 145 2.81 7.72 7.30
CA MET A 145 1.72 8.30 8.09
C MET A 145 0.66 7.28 8.48
N VAL A 146 0.35 6.32 7.59
CA VAL A 146 -0.50 5.16 7.93
C VAL A 146 0.14 4.39 9.07
N GLY A 147 1.41 3.97 8.93
CA GLY A 147 2.12 3.18 9.96
C GLY A 147 2.14 3.88 11.32
N TRP A 148 2.50 5.16 11.35
CA TRP A 148 2.44 5.98 12.55
C TRP A 148 1.04 5.99 13.18
N ALA A 149 0.01 6.29 12.39
CA ALA A 149 -1.36 6.40 12.90
C ALA A 149 -1.89 5.08 13.47
N ARG A 150 -1.45 3.93 12.94
CA ARG A 150 -1.81 2.61 13.48
C ARG A 150 -1.21 2.36 14.86
N ILE A 151 0.01 2.83 15.12
CA ILE A 151 0.64 2.78 16.46
C ILE A 151 -0.05 3.79 17.38
N TYR A 152 -0.21 5.03 16.91
CA TYR A 152 -0.80 6.15 17.65
C TYR A 152 -2.22 5.82 18.13
N ALA A 153 -3.02 5.13 17.30
CA ALA A 153 -4.38 4.68 17.60
C ALA A 153 -4.47 3.44 18.50
N GLY A 154 -3.34 2.81 18.85
CA GLY A 154 -3.30 1.63 19.73
C GLY A 154 -3.51 0.28 19.03
N LEU A 155 -3.32 0.21 17.70
CA LEU A 155 -3.69 -0.98 16.91
C LEU A 155 -2.53 -1.94 16.66
N HIS A 156 -1.30 -1.42 16.65
CA HIS A 156 -0.09 -2.17 16.34
C HIS A 156 1.07 -1.68 17.17
N PHE A 157 2.03 -2.57 17.41
CA PHE A 157 3.32 -2.20 17.94
C PHE A 157 4.25 -1.61 16.86
N PRO A 158 5.27 -0.83 17.24
CA PRO A 158 6.26 -0.30 16.30
C PRO A 158 6.98 -1.36 15.47
N LEU A 159 7.31 -2.52 16.07
CA LEU A 159 7.93 -3.61 15.32
C LEU A 159 6.98 -4.24 14.29
N ASP A 160 5.67 -4.29 14.55
CA ASP A 160 4.69 -4.81 13.57
C ASP A 160 4.65 -3.95 12.31
N VAL A 161 4.73 -2.63 12.50
CA VAL A 161 4.83 -1.63 11.43
C VAL A 161 6.17 -1.78 10.72
N GLY A 162 7.29 -1.87 11.45
CA GLY A 162 8.62 -2.07 10.87
C GLY A 162 8.72 -3.35 10.03
N CYS A 163 8.21 -4.47 10.53
CA CYS A 163 8.13 -5.72 9.79
C CYS A 163 7.25 -5.59 8.55
N GLY A 164 6.11 -4.89 8.64
CA GLY A 164 5.26 -4.59 7.48
C GLY A 164 5.98 -3.75 6.41
N MET A 165 6.79 -2.76 6.82
CA MET A 165 7.62 -1.97 5.90
C MET A 165 8.63 -2.84 5.14
N LEU A 166 9.36 -3.69 5.88
CA LEU A 166 10.36 -4.58 5.31
C LEU A 166 9.72 -5.62 4.37
N LEU A 167 8.62 -6.24 4.81
CA LEU A 167 7.88 -7.21 4.00
C LEU A 167 7.31 -6.56 2.74
N GLY A 168 6.79 -5.33 2.85
CA GLY A 168 6.29 -4.57 1.71
C GLY A 168 7.38 -4.31 0.67
N GLY A 169 8.54 -3.82 1.11
CA GLY A 169 9.70 -3.61 0.24
C GLY A 169 10.22 -4.90 -0.41
N ALA A 170 10.34 -5.98 0.37
CA ALA A 170 10.74 -7.29 -0.16
C ALA A 170 9.75 -7.83 -1.20
N SER A 171 8.45 -7.64 -0.96
CA SER A 171 7.39 -8.06 -1.89
C SER A 171 7.41 -7.25 -3.18
N ALA A 172 7.75 -5.96 -3.11
CA ALA A 172 7.98 -5.15 -4.31
C ALA A 172 9.15 -5.67 -5.15
N MET A 173 10.30 -5.97 -4.51
CA MET A 173 11.45 -6.55 -5.21
C MET A 173 11.13 -7.90 -5.84
N LEU A 174 10.38 -8.76 -5.13
CA LEU A 174 9.94 -10.04 -5.64
C LEU A 174 8.98 -9.86 -6.84
N ALA A 175 8.02 -8.94 -6.73
CA ALA A 175 7.10 -8.63 -7.82
C ALA A 175 7.83 -8.18 -9.08
N THR A 176 8.86 -7.34 -8.97
CA THR A 176 9.68 -6.93 -10.13
C THR A 176 10.35 -8.12 -10.81
N ARG A 177 10.80 -9.14 -10.05
CA ARG A 177 11.40 -10.36 -10.62
C ARG A 177 10.36 -11.24 -11.32
N LEU A 178 9.14 -11.30 -10.80
CA LEU A 178 8.05 -12.11 -11.34
C LEU A 178 7.28 -11.40 -12.47
N ALA A 179 7.35 -10.07 -12.53
CA ALA A 179 6.59 -9.23 -13.45
C ALA A 179 6.75 -9.62 -14.93
N PRO A 180 7.95 -9.94 -15.46
CA PRO A 180 8.11 -10.34 -16.86
C PRO A 180 7.28 -11.57 -17.25
N SER A 181 7.05 -12.49 -16.31
CA SER A 181 6.29 -13.72 -16.54
C SER A 181 4.79 -13.54 -16.29
N ILE A 182 4.41 -12.69 -15.33
CA ILE A 182 3.02 -12.56 -14.85
C ILE A 182 2.29 -11.39 -15.50
N VAL A 183 2.94 -10.23 -15.64
CA VAL A 183 2.27 -8.98 -16.04
C VAL A 183 1.87 -9.00 -17.52
N PRO A 184 2.73 -9.38 -18.50
CA PRO A 184 2.34 -9.40 -19.90
C PRO A 184 1.10 -10.25 -20.24
N PRO A 185 0.92 -11.50 -19.76
CA PRO A 185 -0.30 -12.24 -20.02
C PRO A 185 -1.52 -11.59 -19.37
N LEU A 186 -1.40 -11.06 -18.15
CA LEU A 186 -2.49 -10.35 -17.47
C LEU A 186 -2.93 -9.12 -18.26
N LEU A 187 -1.97 -8.31 -18.74
CA LEU A 187 -2.25 -7.15 -19.59
C LEU A 187 -3.00 -7.55 -20.87
N ARG A 188 -2.58 -8.63 -21.55
CA ARG A 188 -3.28 -9.12 -22.76
C ARG A 188 -4.73 -9.49 -22.50
N GLY A 189 -5.04 -10.02 -21.31
CA GLY A 189 -6.42 -10.35 -20.92
C GLY A 189 -7.25 -9.14 -20.53
N VAL A 190 -6.65 -8.16 -19.85
CA VAL A 190 -7.37 -7.00 -19.27
C VAL A 190 -7.53 -5.85 -20.28
N GLU A 191 -6.55 -5.63 -21.16
CA GLU A 191 -6.57 -4.52 -22.14
C GLU A 191 -7.80 -4.51 -23.06
N PRO A 192 -8.28 -5.64 -23.62
CA PRO A 192 -9.49 -5.65 -24.45
C PRO A 192 -10.75 -5.24 -23.67
N ALA A 193 -10.92 -5.79 -22.47
CA ALA A 193 -12.03 -5.45 -21.58
C ALA A 193 -11.98 -3.97 -21.18
N TYR A 194 -10.80 -3.47 -20.85
CA TYR A 194 -10.56 -2.06 -20.56
C TYR A 194 -10.96 -1.16 -21.73
N ARG A 195 -10.51 -1.46 -22.95
CA ARG A 195 -10.83 -0.67 -24.15
C ARG A 195 -12.32 -0.65 -24.43
N TYR A 196 -13.01 -1.77 -24.21
CA TYR A 196 -14.45 -1.87 -24.39
C TYR A 196 -15.21 -1.07 -23.33
N LEU A 197 -14.96 -1.33 -22.05
CA LEU A 197 -15.68 -0.72 -20.93
C LEU A 197 -15.38 0.78 -20.78
N CYS A 198 -14.14 1.18 -21.00
CA CYS A 198 -13.72 2.58 -20.90
C CYS A 198 -13.78 3.33 -22.24
N ALA A 199 -14.35 2.75 -23.30
CA ALA A 199 -14.47 3.41 -24.61
C ALA A 199 -15.07 4.83 -24.53
N PRO A 200 -16.13 5.10 -23.73
CA PRO A 200 -16.65 6.46 -23.58
C PRO A 200 -15.66 7.44 -22.95
N LEU A 201 -14.86 6.97 -21.99
CA LEU A 201 -13.83 7.76 -21.31
C LEU A 201 -12.64 8.03 -22.23
N ILE A 202 -12.24 7.02 -23.01
CA ILE A 202 -11.18 7.15 -24.02
C ILE A 202 -11.59 8.16 -25.09
N ARG A 203 -12.83 8.08 -25.61
CA ARG A 203 -13.37 9.05 -26.58
C ARG A 203 -13.42 10.48 -26.04
N ARG A 204 -13.62 10.66 -24.73
CA ARG A 204 -13.63 11.97 -24.05
C ARG A 204 -12.24 12.46 -23.65
N GLY A 205 -11.18 11.70 -23.92
CA GLY A 205 -9.80 12.02 -23.50
C GLY A 205 -9.55 11.87 -22.01
N TRP A 206 -10.45 11.23 -21.27
CA TRP A 206 -10.33 11.03 -19.82
C TRP A 206 -9.49 9.79 -19.45
N ALA A 207 -9.22 8.92 -20.42
CA ALA A 207 -8.40 7.72 -20.30
C ALA A 207 -7.62 7.46 -21.62
N VAL A 208 -6.47 6.78 -21.53
CA VAL A 208 -5.59 6.51 -22.70
C VAL A 208 -6.02 5.22 -23.42
N ALA A 209 -5.91 5.14 -24.74
CA ALA A 209 -6.25 3.93 -25.51
C ALA A 209 -5.28 2.74 -25.30
#